data_AF-T1CJF9-F1
#
_entry.id   AF-T1CJF9-F1
#
_cell.length_a   1.000
_cell.length_b   1.000
_cell.length_c   1.000
_cell.angle_alpha   90.00
_cell.angle_beta   90.00
_cell.angle_gamma   90.00
#
_symmetry.space_group_name_H-M   'P 1'
#
loop_
_entity.id
_entity.type
_entity.pdbx_description
1 polymer ?
#
loop_
_entity_poly.entity_id
_entity_poly.type
_entity_poly.pdbx_seq_one_letter_code
_entity_poly.pdbx_strand_id
1 'polypeptide(L)' 'MKGLAGRRGRGLPKGARLDCVDNTGAKIVEIIAVRNWHGTHR' A
#
# COMPACT_ATOMS: atom_id res chain seq x y z
N MET A 1 -14.11 0.17 -4.65
CA MET A 1 -13.18 -0.18 -5.76
C MET A 1 -13.80 -1.34 -6.53
N LYS A 2 -13.53 -1.48 -7.84
CA LYS A 2 -13.88 -2.71 -8.57
C LYS A 2 -13.14 -3.90 -7.91
N GLY A 3 -13.80 -5.05 -7.82
CA GLY A 3 -13.19 -6.25 -7.26
C GLY A 3 -11.98 -6.71 -8.10
N LEU A 4 -10.95 -7.21 -7.43
CA LEU A 4 -9.83 -7.88 -8.10
C LEU A 4 -10.12 -9.39 -8.13
N ALA A 5 -9.81 -10.06 -9.24
CA ALA A 5 -9.95 -11.51 -9.32
C ALA A 5 -8.97 -12.19 -8.33
N GLY A 6 -9.49 -13.11 -7.52
CA GLY A 6 -8.73 -13.86 -6.52
C GLY A 6 -8.42 -13.11 -5.22
N ARG A 7 -8.10 -13.87 -4.16
CA ARG A 7 -7.66 -13.34 -2.87
C ARG A 7 -6.14 -13.27 -2.82
N ARG A 8 -5.58 -12.07 -2.82
CA ARG A 8 -4.13 -11.87 -2.63
C ARG A 8 -3.79 -11.60 -1.17
N GLY A 9 -2.65 -12.12 -0.72
CA GLY A 9 -2.05 -11.75 0.56
C GLY A 9 -1.62 -10.28 0.57
N ARG A 10 -1.62 -9.65 1.75
CA ARG A 10 -1.12 -8.29 1.95
C ARG A 10 0.31 -8.37 2.50
N GLY A 11 1.30 -8.25 1.63
CA GLY A 11 2.71 -8.36 2.00
C GLY A 11 3.35 -7.07 2.53
N LEU A 12 2.65 -5.93 2.45
CA LEU A 12 3.21 -4.61 2.75
C LEU A 12 2.48 -3.96 3.94
N PRO A 13 3.17 -3.69 5.07
CA PRO A 13 2.59 -3.00 6.21
C PRO A 13 2.61 -1.46 6.05
N LYS A 14 1.94 -0.76 6.97
CA LYS A 14 2.14 0.69 7.18
C LYS A 14 3.61 0.96 7.53
N GLY A 15 4.17 2.05 7.00
CA GLY A 15 5.59 2.39 7.14
C GLY A 15 6.52 1.66 6.16
N ALA A 16 6.01 0.72 5.35
CA ALA A 16 6.83 0.09 4.32
C ALA A 16 7.28 1.12 3.28
N ARG A 17 8.56 1.07 2.92
CA ARG A 17 9.17 1.92 1.88
C ARG A 17 9.32 1.14 0.59
N LEU A 18 8.97 1.77 -0.53
CA LEU A 18 8.91 1.15 -1.86
C LEU A 18 9.55 2.07 -2.89
N ASP A 19 10.11 1.48 -3.95
CA ASP A 19 10.56 2.24 -5.11
C ASP A 19 9.37 2.90 -5.81
N CYS A 20 9.51 4.20 -6.08
CA CYS A 20 8.55 4.97 -6.85
C CYS A 20 8.83 4.75 -8.34
N VAL A 21 8.20 3.72 -8.93
CA VAL A 21 8.35 3.37 -10.35
C VAL A 21 7.47 4.30 -11.21
N ASP A 22 7.74 5.59 -11.13
CA ASP A 22 7.09 6.64 -11.91
C ASP A 22 8.11 7.72 -12.34
N ASN A 23 7.64 8.73 -13.08
CA ASN A 23 8.46 9.82 -13.59
C ASN A 23 8.24 11.16 -12.85
N THR A 24 7.72 11.12 -11.62
CA THR A 24 7.42 12.34 -10.84
C THR A 24 8.66 12.97 -10.21
N GLY A 25 9.77 12.24 -10.15
CA GLY A 25 11.01 12.63 -9.49
C GLY A 25 11.17 12.06 -8.07
N ALA A 26 10.08 11.60 -7.45
CA ALA A 26 10.16 10.81 -6.23
C ALA A 26 10.87 9.48 -6.51
N LYS A 27 11.71 9.03 -5.57
CA LYS A 27 12.46 7.76 -5.70
C LYS A 27 11.96 6.69 -4.76
N ILE A 28 11.56 7.08 -3.55
CA ILE A 28 11.05 6.19 -2.51
C ILE A 28 9.75 6.77 -1.97
N VAL A 29 8.72 5.93 -1.81
CA VAL A 29 7.45 6.27 -1.16
C VAL A 29 7.22 5.42 0.08
N GLU A 30 6.48 5.95 1.05
CA GLU A 30 6.09 5.24 2.26
C GLU A 30 4.58 5.01 2.32
N ILE A 31 4.14 3.82 2.75
CA ILE A 31 2.73 3.54 3.01
C ILE A 31 2.30 4.20 4.33
N ILE A 32 1.56 5.31 4.25
CA ILE A 32 1.01 5.98 5.45
C ILE A 32 -0.29 5.34 5.95
N ALA A 33 -1.16 4.93 5.03
CA ALA A 33 -2.45 4.30 5.33
C ALA A 33 -2.96 3.49 4.14
N VAL A 34 -3.87 2.55 4.41
CA VAL A 34 -4.58 1.79 3.37
C VAL A 34 -6.02 2.32 3.27
N ARG A 35 -6.41 2.78 2.08
CA ARG A 35 -7.76 3.33 1.87
C ARG A 35 -8.84 2.28 2.17
N ASN A 36 -9.84 2.66 2.94
CA ASN A 36 -10.98 1.83 3.37
C ASN A 36 -10.58 0.56 4.12
N TRP A 37 -9.43 0.58 4.81
CA TRP A 37 -9.03 -0.49 5.72
C TRP A 37 -9.31 -0.10 7.16
N HIS A 38 -10.05 -0.96 7.87
CA HIS A 38 -10.31 -0.84 9.30
C HIS A 38 -9.60 -1.99 10.00
N GLY A 39 -8.38 -1.73 10.47
CA GLY A 39 -7.67 -2.64 11.36
C GLY A 39 -8.07 -2.40 12.82
N THR A 40 -7.83 -3.37 13.68
CA THR A 40 -7.90 -3.17 15.13
C THR A 40 -6.54 -2.66 15.58
N HIS A 41 -6.47 -1.47 16.18
CA HIS A 41 -5.29 -1.07 16.94
C HIS A 41 -5.23 -1.97 18.17
N ARG A 42 -4.15 -2.73 18.32
CA ARG A 42 -3.86 -3.47 19.55
C ARG A 42 -2.90 -2.67 20.41
#